data_AF-A0A923JPT6-F1
#
_entry.id   AF-A0A923JPT6-F1
#
_cell.length_a   1.000
_cell.length_b   1.000
_cell.length_c   1.000
_cell.angle_alpha   90.00
_cell.angle_beta   90.00
_cell.angle_gamma   90.00
#
_symmetry.space_group_name_H-M   'P 1'
#
loop_
_entity.id
_entity.type
_entity.pdbx_description
1 polymer ?
#
loop_
_entity_poly.entity_id
_entity_poly.type
_entity_poly.pdbx_seq_one_letter_code
_entity_poly.pdbx_strand_id
1 'polypeptide(L)'
;MRRDLIVWLGCLLLFFCGGIFFKLLPAATFKFELSWEAFSAIGTVAAVVVSLYLARSTERNKRAEGKERSSLVAARLWPTADALNRDLAELSGWAYFDNLDGPEPISDIRDRVKRLRVYLDRMMMQDVERIIAIDIIVANYLSRAIGEVEGVIVSVERESEEWHLISQLSKDFYRQHWGAAILSAREFLLMALPSLEYAARKAAPAPDWAKIYNDEEMDG
;
A
#
# COMPACT_ATOMS: atom_id res chain seq x y z
N MET A 1 -12.71 -23.33 -0.33
CA MET A 1 -13.10 -24.76 -0.23
C MET A 1 -14.22 -25.04 0.75
N ARG A 2 -14.04 -24.93 2.09
CA ARG A 2 -15.12 -25.27 3.05
C ARG A 2 -16.35 -24.35 2.97
N ARG A 3 -16.15 -23.08 2.57
CA ARG A 3 -17.20 -22.05 2.47
C ARG A 3 -18.04 -22.17 1.19
N ASP A 4 -17.41 -22.53 0.08
CA ASP A 4 -18.08 -22.81 -1.19
C ASP A 4 -18.99 -24.03 -1.06
N LEU A 5 -18.55 -25.03 -0.30
CA LEU A 5 -19.31 -26.25 -0.02
C LEU A 5 -20.58 -25.95 0.80
N ILE A 6 -20.52 -25.01 1.76
CA ILE A 6 -21.70 -24.58 2.54
C ILE A 6 -22.72 -23.83 1.67
N VAL A 7 -22.25 -22.95 0.76
CA VAL A 7 -23.14 -22.25 -0.18
C VAL A 7 -23.77 -23.23 -1.17
N TRP A 8 -22.99 -24.18 -1.68
CA TRP A 8 -23.49 -25.23 -2.57
C TRP A 8 -24.50 -26.13 -1.86
N LEU A 9 -24.23 -26.52 -0.61
CA LEU A 9 -25.13 -27.30 0.23
C LEU A 9 -26.42 -26.53 0.56
N GLY A 10 -26.32 -25.21 0.78
CA GLY A 10 -27.47 -24.34 1.00
C GLY A 10 -28.36 -24.21 -0.23
N CYS A 11 -27.77 -24.03 -1.41
CA CYS A 11 -28.51 -24.04 -2.68
C CYS A 11 -29.15 -25.40 -2.97
N LEU A 12 -28.43 -26.50 -2.70
CA LEU A 12 -28.95 -27.87 -2.80
C LEU A 12 -30.12 -28.11 -1.85
N LEU A 13 -29.99 -27.68 -0.59
CA LEU A 13 -31.05 -27.81 0.41
C LEU A 13 -32.27 -26.96 0.05
N LEU A 14 -32.11 -25.75 -0.49
CA LEU A 14 -33.23 -24.95 -0.98
C LEU A 14 -33.92 -25.60 -2.18
N PHE A 15 -33.14 -26.21 -3.10
CA PHE A 15 -33.68 -26.95 -4.25
C PHE A 15 -34.40 -28.23 -3.81
N PHE A 16 -33.84 -28.98 -2.86
CA PHE A 16 -34.46 -30.16 -2.28
C PHE A 16 -35.67 -29.81 -1.41
N CYS A 17 -35.62 -28.76 -0.60
CA CYS A 17 -36.79 -28.28 0.14
C CYS A 17 -37.89 -27.82 -0.83
N GLY A 18 -37.55 -27.13 -1.93
CA GLY A 18 -38.51 -26.82 -2.99
C GLY A 18 -39.11 -28.08 -3.63
N GLY A 19 -38.28 -29.03 -4.09
CA GLY A 19 -38.73 -30.24 -4.78
C GLY A 19 -39.45 -31.27 -3.89
N ILE A 20 -39.05 -31.41 -2.63
CA ILE A 20 -39.65 -32.31 -1.64
C ILE A 20 -40.99 -31.72 -1.14
N PHE A 21 -41.09 -30.40 -0.98
CA PHE A 21 -42.35 -29.73 -0.65
C PHE A 21 -43.42 -29.94 -1.73
N PHE A 22 -43.05 -30.01 -3.01
CA PHE A 22 -43.98 -30.31 -4.11
C PHE A 22 -44.43 -31.79 -4.18
N LYS A 23 -43.63 -32.75 -3.67
CA LYS A 23 -43.97 -34.18 -3.75
C LYS A 23 -44.75 -34.73 -2.55
N LEU A 24 -44.61 -34.12 -1.37
CA LEU A 24 -45.24 -34.62 -0.12
C LEU A 24 -46.59 -33.98 0.23
N LEU A 25 -47.05 -32.97 -0.53
CA LEU A 25 -48.23 -32.15 -0.20
C LEU A 25 -49.53 -32.42 -0.98
N PRO A 26 -49.86 -33.62 -1.53
CA PRO A 26 -51.25 -33.86 -1.92
C PRO A 26 -52.17 -34.17 -0.72
N ALA A 27 -51.67 -34.21 0.52
CA ALA A 27 -52.44 -34.67 1.69
C ALA A 27 -52.68 -33.65 2.83
N ALA A 28 -52.15 -32.42 2.76
CA ALA A 28 -52.41 -31.39 3.77
C ALA A 28 -52.89 -30.11 3.09
N THR A 29 -54.21 -29.98 2.95
CA THR A 29 -54.89 -28.78 2.48
C THR A 29 -54.77 -27.64 3.50
N PHE A 30 -53.58 -27.07 3.64
CA PHE A 30 -53.45 -25.70 4.11
C PHE A 30 -53.89 -24.78 2.96
N LYS A 31 -55.09 -24.22 3.07
CA LYS A 31 -55.56 -23.13 2.20
C LYS A 31 -54.73 -21.87 2.46
N PHE A 32 -53.52 -21.86 1.93
CA PHE A 32 -52.84 -20.64 1.54
C PHE A 32 -53.07 -20.51 0.04
N GLU A 33 -54.02 -19.68 -0.38
CA GLU A 33 -54.13 -19.26 -1.79
C GLU A 33 -52.96 -18.31 -2.11
N LEU A 34 -51.73 -18.81 -2.05
CA LEU A 34 -50.62 -18.15 -2.74
C LEU A 34 -50.72 -18.58 -4.21
N SER A 35 -51.08 -17.63 -5.07
CA SER A 35 -51.00 -17.82 -6.51
C SER A 35 -49.57 -18.23 -6.91
N TRP A 36 -49.42 -18.97 -8.01
CA TRP A 36 -48.11 -19.30 -8.59
C TRP A 36 -47.22 -18.04 -8.78
N GLU A 37 -47.86 -16.90 -9.04
CA GLU A 37 -47.22 -15.58 -9.12
C GLU A 37 -46.55 -15.18 -7.79
N ALA A 38 -47.15 -15.49 -6.64
CA ALA A 38 -46.57 -15.20 -5.33
C ALA A 38 -45.32 -16.05 -5.05
N PHE A 39 -45.32 -17.34 -5.44
CA PHE A 39 -44.11 -18.18 -5.35
C PHE A 39 -43.00 -17.71 -6.30
N SER A 40 -43.35 -17.31 -7.52
CA SER A 40 -42.41 -16.71 -8.48
C SER A 40 -41.80 -15.40 -7.93
N ALA A 41 -42.64 -14.54 -7.34
CA ALA A 41 -42.19 -13.30 -6.71
C ALA A 41 -41.27 -13.53 -5.50
N ILE A 42 -41.56 -14.54 -4.66
CA ILE A 42 -40.68 -14.93 -3.56
C ILE A 42 -39.33 -15.44 -4.11
N GLY A 43 -39.35 -16.23 -5.18
CA GLY A 43 -38.15 -16.72 -5.85
C GLY A 43 -37.28 -15.61 -6.43
N THR A 44 -37.89 -14.60 -7.07
CA THR A 44 -37.15 -13.45 -7.61
C THR A 44 -36.58 -12.57 -6.52
N VAL A 45 -37.34 -12.28 -5.46
CA VAL A 45 -36.83 -11.54 -4.29
C VAL A 45 -35.68 -12.29 -3.62
N ALA A 46 -35.80 -13.60 -3.44
CA ALA A 46 -34.72 -14.43 -2.89
C ALA A 46 -33.46 -14.39 -3.79
N ALA A 47 -33.62 -14.51 -5.11
CA ALA A 47 -32.51 -14.41 -6.06
C ALA A 47 -31.83 -13.04 -6.02
N VAL A 48 -32.59 -11.95 -5.90
CA VAL A 48 -32.07 -10.58 -5.75
C VAL A 48 -31.28 -10.44 -4.46
N VAL A 49 -31.81 -10.94 -3.33
CA VAL A 49 -31.12 -10.91 -2.03
C VAL A 49 -29.81 -11.71 -2.07
N VAL A 50 -29.83 -12.92 -2.64
CA VAL A 50 -28.63 -13.75 -2.80
C VAL A 50 -27.61 -13.06 -3.70
N SER A 51 -28.05 -12.44 -4.80
CA SER A 51 -27.17 -11.71 -5.73
C SER A 51 -26.52 -10.50 -5.06
N LEU A 52 -27.29 -9.70 -4.30
CA LEU A 52 -26.77 -8.58 -3.50
C LEU A 52 -25.76 -9.06 -2.46
N TYR A 53 -26.05 -10.17 -1.78
CA TYR A 53 -25.14 -10.77 -0.81
C TYR A 53 -23.84 -11.24 -1.46
N LEU A 54 -23.91 -11.95 -2.59
CA LEU A 54 -22.74 -12.41 -3.35
C LEU A 54 -21.92 -11.23 -3.88
N ALA A 55 -22.56 -10.19 -4.40
CA ALA A 55 -21.89 -8.98 -4.86
C ALA A 55 -21.13 -8.30 -3.72
N ARG A 56 -21.76 -8.11 -2.56
CA ARG A 56 -21.14 -7.52 -1.37
C ARG A 56 -20.01 -8.39 -0.81
N SER A 57 -20.18 -9.71 -0.81
CA SER A 57 -19.13 -10.65 -0.39
C SER A 57 -17.93 -10.60 -1.32
N THR A 58 -18.17 -10.57 -2.63
CA THR A 58 -17.11 -10.50 -3.65
C THR A 58 -16.34 -9.18 -3.55
N GLU A 59 -17.04 -8.06 -3.35
CA GLU A 59 -16.41 -6.76 -3.16
C GLU A 59 -15.53 -6.73 -1.90
N ARG A 60 -16.01 -7.30 -0.79
CA ARG A 60 -15.22 -7.43 0.44
C ARG A 60 -13.96 -8.26 0.24
N ASN A 61 -14.07 -9.40 -0.43
CA ASN A 61 -12.92 -10.26 -0.72
C ASN A 61 -11.90 -9.53 -1.62
N LYS A 62 -12.35 -8.86 -2.69
CA LYS A 62 -11.48 -8.06 -3.56
C LYS A 62 -10.78 -6.94 -2.82
N ARG A 63 -11.47 -6.25 -1.91
CA ARG A 63 -10.85 -5.21 -1.05
C ARG A 63 -9.80 -5.81 -0.10
N ALA A 64 -10.07 -6.98 0.46
CA ALA A 64 -9.12 -7.67 1.34
C ALA A 64 -7.86 -8.12 0.57
N GLU A 65 -8.03 -8.74 -0.59
CA GLU A 65 -6.92 -9.13 -1.48
C GLU A 65 -6.12 -7.90 -1.94
N GLY A 66 -6.81 -6.81 -2.26
CA GLY A 66 -6.17 -5.54 -2.61
C GLY A 66 -5.27 -5.03 -1.47
N LYS A 67 -5.77 -5.01 -0.23
CA LYS A 67 -5.00 -4.61 0.94
C LYS A 67 -3.80 -5.52 1.20
N GLU A 68 -3.95 -6.82 1.02
CA GLU A 68 -2.86 -7.79 1.20
C GLU A 68 -1.74 -7.56 0.19
N ARG A 69 -2.08 -7.42 -1.10
CA ARG A 69 -1.12 -7.09 -2.16
C ARG A 69 -0.41 -5.77 -1.88
N SER A 70 -1.16 -4.75 -1.45
CA SER A 70 -0.58 -3.46 -1.07
C SER A 70 0.36 -3.58 0.14
N SER A 71 0.08 -4.48 1.07
CA SER A 71 0.93 -4.69 2.25
C SER A 71 2.25 -5.36 1.88
N LEU A 72 2.26 -6.24 0.87
CA LEU A 72 3.50 -6.77 0.28
C LEU A 72 4.31 -5.68 -0.43
N VAL A 73 3.65 -4.75 -1.12
CA VAL A 73 4.32 -3.58 -1.72
C VAL A 73 4.90 -2.69 -0.62
N ALA A 74 4.18 -2.45 0.47
CA ALA A 74 4.68 -1.72 1.63
C ALA A 74 5.92 -2.39 2.24
N ALA A 75 5.95 -3.73 2.32
CA ALA A 75 7.12 -4.47 2.78
C ALA A 75 8.37 -4.24 1.93
N ARG A 76 8.20 -4.06 0.62
CA ARG A 76 9.31 -3.72 -0.29
C ARG A 76 9.69 -2.24 -0.23
N LEU A 77 8.70 -1.34 -0.13
CA LEU A 77 8.93 0.11 -0.15
C LEU A 77 9.52 0.62 1.16
N TRP A 78 9.09 0.09 2.31
CA TRP A 78 9.48 0.58 3.63
C TRP A 78 11.01 0.66 3.82
N PRO A 79 11.80 -0.39 3.55
CA PRO A 79 13.27 -0.31 3.70
C PRO A 79 13.91 0.75 2.79
N THR A 80 13.36 0.91 1.58
CA THR A 80 13.86 1.89 0.61
C THR A 80 13.53 3.32 1.05
N ALA A 81 12.32 3.55 1.53
CA ALA A 81 11.89 4.84 2.07
C ALA A 81 12.63 5.22 3.36
N ASP A 82 12.93 4.25 4.23
CA ASP A 82 13.70 4.46 5.45
C ASP A 82 15.17 4.79 5.12
N ALA A 83 15.78 4.06 4.20
CA ALA A 83 17.13 4.36 3.70
C ALA A 83 17.19 5.76 3.08
N LEU A 84 16.21 6.11 2.23
CA LEU A 84 16.10 7.45 1.65
C LEU A 84 16.01 8.53 2.74
N ASN A 85 15.20 8.33 3.77
CA ASN A 85 15.06 9.30 4.86
C ASN A 85 16.37 9.49 5.66
N ARG A 86 17.18 8.43 5.82
CA ARG A 86 18.50 8.50 6.47
C ARG A 86 19.50 9.28 5.62
N ASP A 87 19.57 8.99 4.32
CA ASP A 87 20.48 9.69 3.41
C ASP A 87 20.07 11.16 3.21
N LEU A 88 18.77 11.46 3.24
CA LEU A 88 18.29 12.84 3.27
C LEU A 88 18.65 13.54 4.59
N ALA A 89 18.70 12.84 5.72
CA ALA A 89 19.15 13.41 6.98
C ALA A 89 20.62 13.84 6.90
N GLU A 90 21.47 12.97 6.35
CA GLU A 90 22.87 13.29 6.06
C GLU A 90 22.99 14.49 5.11
N LEU A 91 22.23 14.49 4.01
CA LEU A 91 22.26 15.59 3.04
C LEU A 91 21.72 16.90 3.63
N SER A 92 20.76 16.85 4.55
CA SER A 92 20.30 18.04 5.27
C SER A 92 21.40 18.61 6.17
N GLY A 93 22.20 17.75 6.80
CA GLY A 93 23.40 18.15 7.53
C GLY A 93 24.38 18.87 6.62
N TRP A 94 24.62 18.32 5.44
CA TRP A 94 25.46 18.94 4.41
C TRP A 94 24.93 20.29 3.93
N ALA A 95 23.63 20.41 3.66
CA ALA A 95 23.03 21.64 3.13
C ALA A 95 23.08 22.83 4.11
N TYR A 96 23.11 22.57 5.42
CA TYR A 96 23.02 23.60 6.46
C TYR A 96 24.27 23.78 7.33
N PHE A 97 25.09 22.75 7.51
CA PHE A 97 26.16 22.74 8.52
C PHE A 97 27.53 22.34 7.99
N ASP A 98 27.60 21.51 6.95
CA ASP A 98 28.88 21.17 6.37
C ASP A 98 29.36 22.37 5.54
N ASN A 99 30.67 22.62 5.59
CA ASN A 99 31.26 23.90 5.23
C ASN A 99 31.14 24.15 3.72
N LEU A 100 29.96 24.58 3.26
CA LEU A 100 29.64 24.90 1.86
C LEU A 100 30.44 26.11 1.35
N ASP A 101 31.16 26.80 2.22
CA ASP A 101 32.15 27.83 1.85
C ASP A 101 33.57 27.24 1.75
N GLY A 102 33.72 25.95 2.03
CA GLY A 102 34.93 25.17 1.77
C GLY A 102 35.17 25.00 0.27
N PRO A 103 36.43 24.75 -0.15
CA PRO A 103 36.82 24.66 -1.55
C PRO A 103 36.36 23.36 -2.24
N GLU A 104 35.29 22.73 -1.77
CA GLU A 104 34.83 21.44 -2.29
C GLU A 104 34.22 21.56 -3.70
N PRO A 105 34.41 20.55 -4.57
CA PRO A 105 33.86 20.55 -5.92
C PRO A 105 32.37 20.16 -5.95
N ILE A 106 31.62 20.66 -6.94
CA ILE A 106 30.20 20.28 -7.18
C ILE A 106 30.03 18.78 -7.49
N SER A 107 31.11 18.09 -7.86
CA SER A 107 31.07 16.63 -8.01
C SER A 107 30.65 15.91 -6.73
N ASP A 108 31.00 16.42 -5.55
CA ASP A 108 30.62 15.81 -4.26
C ASP A 108 29.08 15.81 -4.08
N ILE A 109 28.42 16.98 -4.22
CA ILE A 109 26.96 17.03 -4.09
C ILE A 109 26.26 16.18 -5.15
N ARG A 110 26.75 16.20 -6.40
CA ARG A 110 26.20 15.33 -7.46
C ARG A 110 26.33 13.85 -7.10
N ASP A 111 27.43 13.44 -6.48
CA ASP A 111 27.63 12.06 -6.04
C ASP A 111 26.71 11.69 -4.86
N ARG A 112 26.44 12.62 -3.95
CA ARG A 112 25.45 12.42 -2.87
C ARG A 112 24.03 12.28 -3.43
N VAL A 113 23.67 13.13 -4.39
CA VAL A 113 22.36 13.15 -5.05
C VAL A 113 22.15 11.94 -5.97
N LYS A 114 23.22 11.38 -6.58
CA LYS A 114 23.15 10.09 -7.31
C LYS A 114 22.65 8.96 -6.42
N ARG A 115 23.04 8.92 -5.14
CA ARG A 115 22.52 7.91 -4.19
C ARG A 115 21.01 8.05 -4.00
N LEU A 116 20.51 9.28 -3.90
CA LEU A 116 19.07 9.54 -3.80
C LEU A 116 18.31 9.04 -5.01
N ARG A 117 18.84 9.25 -6.22
CA ARG A 117 18.25 8.75 -7.48
C ARG A 117 18.07 7.23 -7.45
N VAL A 118 19.03 6.47 -6.92
CA VAL A 118 18.92 5.01 -6.81
C VAL A 118 17.71 4.57 -5.97
N TYR A 119 17.36 5.31 -4.92
CA TYR A 119 16.16 5.00 -4.12
C TYR A 119 14.89 5.34 -4.89
N LEU A 120 14.85 6.49 -5.56
CA LEU A 120 13.69 6.89 -6.36
C LEU A 120 13.40 5.91 -7.50
N ASP A 121 14.44 5.46 -8.22
CA ASP A 121 14.30 4.46 -9.29
C ASP A 121 13.72 3.13 -8.79
N ARG A 122 13.91 2.82 -7.50
CA ARG A 122 13.34 1.64 -6.84
C ARG A 122 11.92 1.86 -6.32
N MET A 123 11.50 3.11 -6.15
CA MET A 123 10.18 3.53 -5.69
C MET A 123 9.31 3.96 -6.89
N MET A 124 8.83 2.98 -7.66
CA MET A 124 8.02 3.26 -8.85
C MET A 124 6.68 3.92 -8.46
N MET A 125 6.18 4.83 -9.29
CA MET A 125 4.87 5.47 -9.06
C MET A 125 3.73 4.45 -8.92
N GLN A 126 3.80 3.34 -9.68
CA GLN A 126 2.86 2.23 -9.57
C GLN A 126 2.86 1.59 -8.18
N ASP A 127 4.00 1.55 -7.50
CA ASP A 127 4.09 1.02 -6.14
C ASP A 127 3.44 2.00 -5.15
N VAL A 128 3.59 3.31 -5.36
CA VAL A 128 2.92 4.35 -4.55
C VAL A 128 1.40 4.30 -4.72
N GLU A 129 0.89 4.15 -5.95
CA GLU A 129 -0.55 4.00 -6.23
C GLU A 129 -1.14 2.79 -5.51
N ARG A 130 -0.38 1.70 -5.42
CA ARG A 130 -0.82 0.50 -4.68
C ARG A 130 -0.96 0.76 -3.18
N ILE A 131 -0.22 1.71 -2.60
CA ILE A 131 -0.36 2.06 -1.17
C ILE A 131 -1.71 2.68 -0.85
N ILE A 132 -2.43 3.27 -1.83
CA ILE A 132 -3.75 3.89 -1.61
C ILE A 132 -4.75 2.92 -0.95
N ALA A 133 -4.68 1.62 -1.27
CA ALA A 133 -5.58 0.63 -0.67
C ALA A 133 -5.31 0.39 0.84
N ILE A 134 -4.10 0.70 1.32
CA ILE A 134 -3.77 0.75 2.75
C ILE A 134 -4.24 2.08 3.30
N ASP A 135 -3.68 3.17 2.79
CA ASP A 135 -3.96 4.54 3.23
C ASP A 135 -3.57 5.56 2.14
N ILE A 136 -4.55 6.34 1.69
CA ILE A 136 -4.37 7.40 0.69
C ILE A 136 -3.47 8.53 1.20
N ILE A 137 -3.52 8.84 2.50
CA ILE A 137 -2.73 9.93 3.09
C ILE A 137 -1.23 9.56 3.03
N VAL A 138 -0.92 8.30 3.34
CA VAL A 138 0.45 7.75 3.24
C VAL A 138 0.95 7.79 1.81
N ALA A 139 0.12 7.38 0.84
CA ALA A 139 0.47 7.46 -0.59
C ALA A 139 0.74 8.90 -1.03
N ASN A 140 -0.06 9.87 -0.58
CA ASN A 140 0.14 11.29 -0.86
C ASN A 140 1.46 11.79 -0.28
N TYR A 141 1.79 11.44 0.97
CA TYR A 141 3.06 11.82 1.57
C TYR A 141 4.26 11.23 0.82
N LEU A 142 4.22 9.94 0.44
CA LEU A 142 5.26 9.33 -0.38
C LEU A 142 5.43 10.02 -1.73
N SER A 143 4.31 10.32 -2.41
CA SER A 143 4.34 11.01 -3.71
C SER A 143 4.97 12.39 -3.58
N ARG A 144 4.60 13.16 -2.54
CA ARG A 144 5.20 14.48 -2.29
C ARG A 144 6.68 14.38 -1.95
N ALA A 145 7.08 13.43 -1.10
CA ALA A 145 8.48 13.21 -0.77
C ALA A 145 9.31 12.90 -2.03
N ILE A 146 8.83 12.01 -2.90
CA ILE A 146 9.48 11.68 -4.17
C ILE A 146 9.63 12.95 -5.01
N GLY A 147 8.56 13.73 -5.20
CA GLY A 147 8.60 14.95 -6.00
C GLY A 147 9.59 16.00 -5.50
N GLU A 148 9.70 16.20 -4.19
CA GLU A 148 10.69 17.11 -3.59
C GLU A 148 12.13 16.64 -3.87
N VAL A 149 12.39 15.34 -3.70
CA VAL A 149 13.72 14.76 -3.96
C VAL A 149 14.07 14.81 -5.45
N GLU A 150 13.13 14.50 -6.35
CA GLU A 150 13.30 14.65 -7.80
C GLU A 150 13.63 16.10 -8.17
N GLY A 151 12.93 17.07 -7.58
CA GLY A 151 13.18 18.49 -7.79
C GLY A 151 14.60 18.89 -7.42
N VAL A 152 15.09 18.43 -6.27
CA VAL A 152 16.48 18.66 -5.84
C VAL A 152 17.46 18.00 -6.80
N ILE A 153 17.24 16.73 -7.18
CA ILE A 153 18.11 16.02 -8.12
C ILE A 153 18.24 16.79 -9.43
N VAL A 154 17.12 17.15 -10.04
CA VAL A 154 17.11 17.89 -11.31
C VAL A 154 17.78 19.25 -11.17
N SER A 155 17.56 19.95 -10.06
CA SER A 155 18.19 21.25 -9.80
C SER A 155 19.71 21.13 -9.68
N VAL A 156 20.22 20.13 -8.95
CA VAL A 156 21.66 19.91 -8.77
C VAL A 156 22.33 19.48 -10.08
N GLU A 157 21.64 18.69 -10.89
CA GLU A 157 22.18 18.25 -12.18
C GLU A 157 22.31 19.39 -13.19
N ARG A 158 21.38 20.34 -13.18
CA ARG A 158 21.40 21.52 -14.06
C ARG A 158 22.58 22.45 -13.79
N GLU A 159 23.13 22.45 -12.58
CA GLU A 159 24.23 23.36 -12.25
C GLU A 159 25.59 22.87 -12.74
N SER A 160 26.09 23.50 -13.82
CA SER A 160 27.31 23.09 -14.52
C SER A 160 28.60 23.66 -13.93
N GLU A 161 28.53 24.72 -13.13
CA GLU A 161 29.69 25.37 -12.53
C GLU A 161 30.26 24.55 -11.37
N GLU A 162 31.51 24.79 -10.97
CA GLU A 162 32.05 24.20 -9.74
C GLU A 162 31.58 24.99 -8.53
N TRP A 163 31.32 24.32 -7.39
CA TRP A 163 30.71 24.97 -6.23
C TRP A 163 31.46 26.22 -5.78
N HIS A 164 32.79 26.19 -5.78
CA HIS A 164 33.62 27.32 -5.37
C HIS A 164 33.57 28.53 -6.34
N LEU A 165 33.13 28.33 -7.58
CA LEU A 165 32.98 29.38 -8.61
C LEU A 165 31.59 30.03 -8.57
N ILE A 166 30.60 29.36 -7.96
CA ILE A 166 29.24 29.88 -7.81
C ILE A 166 29.25 31.10 -6.88
N SER A 167 28.53 32.15 -7.29
CA SER A 167 28.38 33.37 -6.49
C SER A 167 27.76 33.07 -5.11
N GLN A 168 28.13 33.84 -4.07
CA GLN A 168 27.58 33.64 -2.73
C GLN A 168 26.04 33.75 -2.70
N LEU A 169 25.48 34.69 -3.47
CA LEU A 169 24.04 34.87 -3.59
C LEU A 169 23.35 33.61 -4.14
N SER A 170 23.93 33.00 -5.16
CA SER A 170 23.42 31.74 -5.73
C SER A 170 23.55 30.58 -4.75
N LYS A 171 24.66 30.49 -4.01
CA LYS A 171 24.83 29.48 -2.94
C LYS A 171 23.75 29.61 -1.87
N ASP A 172 23.47 30.83 -1.40
CA ASP A 172 22.43 31.06 -0.40
C ASP A 172 21.04 30.70 -0.93
N PHE A 173 20.77 30.99 -2.20
CA PHE A 173 19.56 30.54 -2.87
C PHE A 173 19.46 29.00 -2.91
N TYR A 174 20.52 28.29 -3.32
CA TYR A 174 20.51 26.82 -3.34
C TYR A 174 20.39 26.22 -1.95
N ARG A 175 21.08 26.76 -0.94
CA ARG A 175 20.94 26.32 0.47
C ARG A 175 19.50 26.41 0.93
N GLN A 176 18.86 27.55 0.68
CA GLN A 176 17.47 27.74 1.07
C GLN A 176 16.54 26.81 0.30
N HIS A 177 16.73 26.69 -1.02
CA HIS A 177 15.85 25.92 -1.87
C HIS A 177 16.01 24.41 -1.70
N TRP A 178 17.24 23.90 -1.85
CA TRP A 178 17.54 22.47 -1.69
C TRP A 178 17.35 22.04 -0.24
N GLY A 179 17.82 22.84 0.72
CA GLY A 179 17.65 22.54 2.15
C GLY A 179 16.18 22.43 2.54
N ALA A 180 15.34 23.38 2.11
CA ALA A 180 13.90 23.34 2.40
C ALA A 180 13.21 22.13 1.74
N ALA A 181 13.55 21.81 0.49
CA ALA A 181 13.01 20.65 -0.20
C ALA A 181 13.43 19.33 0.45
N ILE A 182 14.70 19.20 0.85
CA ILE A 182 15.21 18.03 1.58
C ILE A 182 14.48 17.86 2.91
N LEU A 183 14.32 18.94 3.69
CA LEU A 183 13.59 18.89 4.96
C LEU A 183 12.11 18.51 4.75
N SER A 184 11.45 19.12 3.77
CA SER A 184 10.06 18.80 3.43
C SER A 184 9.91 17.33 3.01
N ALA A 185 10.82 16.82 2.19
CA ALA A 185 10.84 15.42 1.80
C ALA A 185 10.94 14.49 3.03
N ARG A 186 11.84 14.81 3.96
CA ARG A 186 11.99 14.05 5.22
C ARG A 186 10.74 14.08 6.08
N GLU A 187 10.13 15.25 6.24
CA GLU A 187 8.87 15.38 6.99
C GLU A 187 7.78 14.48 6.39
N PHE A 188 7.60 14.51 5.06
CA PHE A 188 6.65 13.63 4.39
C PHE A 188 7.00 12.14 4.55
N LEU A 189 8.29 11.77 4.45
CA LEU A 189 8.71 10.39 4.70
C LEU A 189 8.43 9.96 6.13
N LEU A 190 8.75 10.79 7.13
CA LEU A 190 8.49 10.51 8.54
C LEU A 190 7.00 10.31 8.82
N MET A 191 6.11 11.02 8.11
CA MET A 191 4.67 10.83 8.23
C MET A 191 4.19 9.52 7.56
N ALA A 192 4.89 9.03 6.53
CA ALA A 192 4.54 7.80 5.81
C ALA A 192 5.13 6.52 6.43
N LEU A 193 6.35 6.61 6.97
CA LEU A 193 7.16 5.47 7.41
C LEU A 193 6.47 4.57 8.46
N PRO A 194 5.81 5.08 9.52
CA PRO A 194 5.17 4.23 10.53
C PRO A 194 4.08 3.33 9.94
N SER A 195 3.27 3.87 9.03
CA SER A 195 2.20 3.12 8.37
C SER A 195 2.75 2.08 7.39
N LEU A 196 3.81 2.43 6.65
CA LEU A 196 4.52 1.48 5.79
C LEU A 196 5.15 0.35 6.60
N GLU A 197 5.80 0.67 7.72
CA GLU A 197 6.42 -0.31 8.62
C GLU A 197 5.38 -1.27 9.20
N TYR A 198 4.26 -0.72 9.69
CA TYR A 198 3.18 -1.54 10.23
C TYR A 198 2.61 -2.49 9.18
N ALA A 199 2.35 -1.99 7.97
CA ALA A 199 1.86 -2.82 6.86
C ALA A 199 2.90 -3.88 6.45
N ALA A 200 4.18 -3.50 6.41
CA ALA A 200 5.31 -4.38 6.11
C ALA A 200 5.40 -5.55 7.10
N ARG A 201 5.45 -5.25 8.40
CA ARG A 201 5.54 -6.25 9.47
C ARG A 201 4.34 -7.19 9.50
N LYS A 202 3.16 -6.71 9.11
CA LYS A 202 1.96 -7.53 9.02
C LYS A 202 2.01 -8.50 7.84
N ALA A 203 2.52 -8.07 6.69
CA ALA A 203 2.58 -8.89 5.48
C ALA A 203 3.75 -9.87 5.47
N ALA A 204 4.90 -9.44 5.97
CA ALA A 204 6.13 -10.21 6.07
C ALA A 204 6.67 -10.10 7.50
N PRO A 205 6.06 -10.81 8.48
CA PRO A 205 6.56 -10.81 9.84
C PRO A 205 7.97 -11.39 9.89
N ALA A 206 8.81 -10.86 10.77
CA ALA A 206 10.13 -11.43 11.04
C ALA A 206 9.97 -12.89 11.50
N PRO A 207 10.89 -13.79 11.13
CA PRO A 207 10.84 -15.18 11.57
C PRO A 207 10.85 -15.24 13.10
N ASP A 208 9.83 -15.91 13.65
CA ASP A 208 9.76 -16.20 15.08
C ASP A 208 10.60 -17.45 15.36
N TRP A 209 11.87 -17.24 15.67
CA TRP A 209 12.82 -18.32 15.95
C TRP A 209 12.36 -19.22 17.10
N ALA A 210 11.63 -18.68 18.09
CA ALA A 210 11.09 -19.48 19.19
C ALA A 210 10.03 -20.48 18.70
N LYS A 211 9.25 -20.13 17.68
CA LYS A 211 8.31 -21.05 17.05
C LYS A 211 9.02 -22.10 16.20
N ILE A 212 10.03 -21.68 15.44
CA ILE A 212 10.80 -22.57 14.55
C ILE A 212 11.52 -23.67 15.35
N TYR A 213 12.19 -23.32 16.44
CA TYR A 213 12.91 -24.31 17.26
C TYR A 213 12.00 -25.23 18.08
N ASN A 214 10.81 -24.75 18.50
CA ASN A 214 9.84 -25.59 19.20
C ASN A 214 9.15 -26.62 18.27
N ASP A 215 8.97 -26.30 17.00
CA ASP A 215 8.41 -27.24 16.01
C ASP A 215 9.47 -28.29 15.60
N GLU A 216 10.77 -27.96 15.59
CA GLU A 216 11.87 -28.91 15.30
C GLU A 216 12.11 -29.93 16.42
N GLU A 217 11.92 -29.59 17.71
CA GLU A 217 12.04 -30.54 18.82
C GLU A 217 10.88 -31.53 18.92
N MET A 218 9.75 -31.26 18.26
CA MET A 218 8.56 -32.14 18.28
C MET A 218 8.55 -33.18 17.16
N ASP A 219 9.40 -33.02 16.14
CA ASP A 219 9.51 -33.90 14.97
C ASP A 219 10.78 -34.80 14.97
N GLY A 220 11.60 -34.74 16.04
CA GLY A 220 12.82 -35.55 16.25
C GLY A 220 12.67 -36.64 17.30
#